data_AF-A0AAD6V8I6-F1
#
_entry.id   AF-A0AAD6V8I6-F1
#
_cell.length_a   1.000
_cell.length_b   1.000
_cell.length_c   1.000
_cell.angle_alpha   90.00
_cell.angle_beta   90.00
_cell.angle_gamma   90.00
#
_symmetry.space_group_name_H-M   'P 1'
#
loop_
_entity.id
_entity.type
_entity.pdbx_description
1 polymer ?
#
loop_
_entity_poly.entity_id
_entity_poly.type
_entity_poly.pdbx_seq_one_letter_code
_entity_poly.pdbx_strand_id
1 'polypeptide(L)'
;DSYKQIEVFRCLYIAYQSKDDWREGEDILRCHSNWYNRGPRYDCLIFDAADDPLACARLRSLVRCQLSSGRIVDLAMVQLMKQSKWRPRNTWDGCLVFDEHRDVDFLLVEHVIRGALLAPVRPTPTAHPHLHYLVDVVDGDMFLRCLNSVAHVCN
;
A
#
# COMPACT_ATOMS: atom_id res chain seq x y z
N ASP A 1 -28.60 7.67 -6.37
CA ASP A 1 -28.23 6.35 -6.91
C ASP A 1 -27.75 5.45 -5.79
N SER A 2 -28.68 4.69 -5.23
CA SER A 2 -28.62 4.20 -3.85
C SER A 2 -28.14 2.75 -3.81
N TYR A 3 -27.06 2.49 -3.09
CA TYR A 3 -26.61 1.14 -2.73
C TYR A 3 -27.65 0.48 -1.81
N LYS A 4 -27.80 -0.85 -1.90
CA LYS A 4 -28.75 -1.60 -1.06
C LYS A 4 -28.17 -1.94 0.32
N GLN A 5 -26.87 -2.21 0.38
CA GLN A 5 -26.17 -2.61 1.60
C GLN A 5 -24.70 -2.23 1.55
N ILE A 6 -24.17 -1.75 2.68
CA ILE A 6 -22.76 -1.46 2.90
C ILE A 6 -22.29 -2.28 4.11
N GLU A 7 -21.21 -3.01 3.94
CA GLU A 7 -20.55 -3.75 5.01
C GLU A 7 -19.09 -3.33 5.12
N VAL A 8 -18.59 -3.18 6.35
CA VAL A 8 -17.22 -2.73 6.63
C VAL A 8 -16.38 -3.88 7.16
N PHE A 9 -15.20 -4.06 6.57
CA PHE A 9 -14.23 -5.09 6.93
C PHE A 9 -12.98 -4.47 7.56
N ARG A 10 -12.20 -5.30 8.25
CA ARG A 10 -10.95 -4.89 8.93
C ARG A 10 -9.73 -5.69 8.51
N CYS A 11 -9.94 -6.65 7.61
CA CYS A 11 -8.93 -7.61 7.17
C CYS A 11 -9.15 -7.92 5.69
N LEU A 12 -8.07 -7.96 4.93
CA LEU A 12 -8.04 -8.33 3.52
C LEU A 12 -6.96 -9.41 3.34
N TYR A 13 -7.35 -10.51 2.70
CA TYR A 13 -6.46 -11.58 2.29
C TYR A 13 -6.19 -11.41 0.80
N ILE A 14 -4.92 -11.37 0.40
CA ILE A 14 -4.52 -11.18 -0.99
C ILE A 14 -3.61 -12.33 -1.39
N ALA A 15 -4.03 -13.08 -2.40
CA ALA A 15 -3.15 -13.99 -3.10
C ALA A 15 -2.39 -13.21 -4.19
N TYR A 16 -1.11 -13.48 -4.35
CA TYR A 16 -0.28 -12.90 -5.41
C TYR A 16 0.69 -13.94 -5.96
N GLN A 17 1.10 -13.78 -7.21
CA GLN A 17 2.19 -14.58 -7.76
C GLN A 17 3.53 -13.92 -7.40
N SER A 18 4.39 -14.67 -6.72
CA SER A 18 5.77 -14.29 -6.42
C SER A 18 6.58 -14.12 -7.71
N LYS A 19 7.34 -13.03 -7.82
CA LYS A 19 8.30 -12.74 -8.89
C LYS A 19 9.62 -13.50 -8.71
N ASP A 20 9.87 -14.05 -7.54
CA ASP A 20 11.09 -14.79 -7.22
C ASP A 20 11.01 -16.23 -7.76
N ASP A 21 9.91 -16.92 -7.45
CA ASP A 21 9.74 -18.35 -7.74
C ASP A 21 8.47 -18.71 -8.52
N TRP A 22 7.67 -17.71 -8.93
CA TRP A 22 6.43 -17.86 -9.70
C TRP A 22 5.31 -18.62 -8.98
N ARG A 23 5.46 -18.87 -7.67
CA ARG A 23 4.46 -19.54 -6.85
C ARG A 23 3.46 -18.55 -6.25
N GLU A 24 2.32 -19.07 -5.82
CA GLU A 24 1.33 -18.29 -5.08
C GLU A 24 1.83 -17.99 -3.67
N GLY A 25 1.78 -16.71 -3.29
CA GLY A 25 1.97 -16.22 -1.93
C GLY A 25 0.68 -15.56 -1.42
N GLU A 26 0.58 -15.37 -0.12
CA GLU A 26 -0.57 -14.72 0.52
C GLU A 26 -0.11 -13.64 1.51
N ASP A 27 -0.72 -12.46 1.41
CA ASP A 27 -0.56 -11.38 2.39
C ASP A 27 -1.89 -11.13 3.14
N ILE A 28 -1.79 -10.85 4.44
CA ILE A 28 -2.93 -10.50 5.29
C ILE A 28 -2.81 -9.04 5.74
N LEU A 29 -3.60 -8.16 5.13
CA LEU A 29 -3.63 -6.73 5.43
C LEU A 29 -4.72 -6.38 6.42
N ARG A 30 -4.39 -5.48 7.35
CA ARG A 30 -5.31 -5.05 8.41
C ARG A 30 -5.51 -3.54 8.41
N CYS A 31 -6.75 -3.13 8.65
CA CYS A 31 -7.15 -1.75 8.86
C CYS A 31 -8.05 -1.65 10.09
N HIS A 32 -7.42 -1.66 11.26
CA HIS A 32 -8.09 -1.72 12.55
C HIS A 32 -7.73 -0.50 13.40
N SER A 33 -8.73 0.33 13.73
CA SER A 33 -8.52 1.58 14.49
C SER A 33 -8.02 1.37 15.93
N ASN A 34 -8.31 0.22 16.54
CA ASN A 34 -7.87 -0.12 17.90
C ASN A 34 -7.34 -1.57 18.01
N TRP A 35 -6.18 -1.83 17.44
CA TRP A 35 -5.54 -3.14 17.38
C TRP A 35 -5.04 -3.57 18.77
N TYR A 36 -5.64 -4.63 19.34
CA TYR A 36 -5.34 -5.15 20.69
C TYR A 36 -5.29 -4.08 21.80
N ASN A 37 -6.11 -3.03 21.73
CA ASN A 37 -6.07 -1.90 22.68
C ASN A 37 -4.72 -1.16 22.74
N ARG A 38 -3.88 -1.28 21.70
CA ARG A 38 -2.58 -0.59 21.59
C ARG A 38 -2.58 0.58 20.60
N GLY A 39 -3.73 0.88 20.00
CA GLY A 39 -3.87 1.92 18.99
C GLY A 39 -4.06 1.35 17.57
N PRO A 40 -4.04 2.20 16.55
CA PRO A 40 -4.39 1.81 15.18
C PRO A 40 -3.34 0.92 14.52
N ARG A 41 -3.80 -0.04 13.71
CA ARG A 41 -2.99 -0.79 12.74
C ARG A 41 -3.58 -0.60 11.35
N TYR A 42 -2.81 0.04 10.48
CA TYR A 42 -3.15 0.28 9.09
C TYR A 42 -1.97 -0.17 8.23
N ASP A 43 -2.08 -1.38 7.70
CA ASP A 43 -1.05 -1.98 6.85
C ASP A 43 -1.00 -1.24 5.50
N CYS A 44 0.14 -1.30 4.81
CA CYS A 44 0.31 -0.70 3.49
C CYS A 44 0.23 -1.77 2.40
N LEU A 45 -0.03 -1.31 1.18
CA LEU A 45 -0.20 -2.16 0.01
C LEU A 45 0.45 -1.54 -1.22
N ILE A 46 0.76 -2.39 -2.19
CA ILE A 46 1.03 -2.04 -3.58
C ILE A 46 -0.24 -2.31 -4.39
N PHE A 47 -0.59 -1.41 -5.29
CA PHE A 47 -1.72 -1.56 -6.19
C PHE A 47 -1.32 -1.24 -7.63
N ASP A 48 -2.11 -1.77 -8.56
CA ASP A 48 -1.95 -1.50 -9.98
C ASP A 48 -2.45 -0.08 -10.30
N ALA A 49 -1.53 0.77 -10.76
CA ALA A 49 -1.81 2.12 -11.21
C ALA A 49 -1.22 2.32 -12.60
N ALA A 50 -2.00 2.92 -13.50
CA ALA A 50 -1.64 3.05 -14.92
C ALA A 50 -0.27 3.73 -15.14
N ASP A 51 0.09 4.70 -14.29
CA ASP A 51 1.26 5.56 -14.47
C ASP A 51 2.36 5.33 -13.40
N ASP A 52 2.18 4.37 -12.48
CA ASP A 52 3.14 4.12 -11.39
C ASP A 52 3.29 2.61 -11.11
N PRO A 53 4.39 1.98 -11.56
CA PRO A 53 4.62 0.54 -11.37
C PRO A 53 4.84 0.15 -9.89
N LEU A 54 4.98 1.12 -8.98
CA LEU A 54 5.15 0.90 -7.54
C LEU A 54 4.22 1.79 -6.72
N ALA A 55 2.99 1.97 -7.20
CA ALA A 55 2.01 2.75 -6.46
C ALA A 55 1.74 2.13 -5.09
N CYS A 56 2.05 2.89 -4.05
CA CYS A 56 1.89 2.46 -2.67
C CYS A 56 0.74 3.22 -2.00
N ALA A 57 0.05 2.57 -1.06
CA ALA A 57 -0.95 3.25 -0.24
C ALA A 57 -1.08 2.62 1.15
N ARG A 58 -1.55 3.40 2.12
CA ARG A 58 -1.94 2.89 3.44
C ARG A 58 -3.43 2.57 3.47
N LEU A 59 -3.77 1.33 3.84
CA LEU A 59 -5.14 0.88 3.93
C LEU A 59 -5.84 1.47 5.16
N ARG A 60 -6.88 2.30 4.96
CA ARG A 60 -7.63 2.94 6.04
C ARG A 60 -8.94 2.24 6.37
N SER A 61 -9.63 1.73 5.37
CA SER A 61 -10.88 0.98 5.56
C SER A 61 -11.15 0.05 4.38
N LEU A 62 -11.95 -0.99 4.60
CA LEU A 62 -12.44 -1.90 3.57
C LEU A 62 -13.96 -1.90 3.60
N VAL A 63 -14.58 -1.80 2.43
CA VAL A 63 -16.03 -1.67 2.30
C VAL A 63 -16.52 -2.56 1.17
N ARG A 64 -17.51 -3.40 1.44
CA ARG A 64 -18.28 -4.11 0.43
C ARG A 64 -19.58 -3.39 0.19
N CYS A 65 -19.83 -3.04 -1.06
CA CYS A 65 -21.05 -2.38 -1.50
C CYS A 65 -21.86 -3.31 -2.40
N GLN A 66 -23.15 -3.47 -2.13
CA GLN A 66 -24.08 -4.05 -3.08
C GLN A 66 -24.80 -2.94 -3.85
N LEU A 67 -24.52 -2.84 -5.15
CA LEU A 67 -25.14 -1.86 -6.03
C LEU A 67 -26.61 -2.21 -6.31
N SER A 68 -27.39 -1.23 -6.77
CA SER A 68 -28.79 -1.44 -7.18
C SER A 68 -28.94 -2.46 -8.30
N SER A 69 -27.91 -2.61 -9.15
CA SER A 69 -27.83 -3.64 -10.19
C SER A 69 -27.65 -5.07 -9.66
N GLY A 70 -27.43 -5.23 -8.35
CA GLY A 70 -27.08 -6.52 -7.73
C GLY A 70 -25.58 -6.83 -7.75
N ARG A 71 -24.76 -6.05 -8.47
CA ARG A 71 -23.30 -6.21 -8.49
C ARG A 71 -22.71 -5.90 -7.11
N ILE A 72 -21.80 -6.75 -6.65
CA ILE A 72 -21.01 -6.55 -5.44
C ILE A 72 -19.69 -5.90 -5.84
N VAL A 73 -19.28 -4.87 -5.10
CA VAL A 73 -18.02 -4.15 -5.33
C VAL A 73 -17.29 -4.01 -4.00
N ASP A 74 -16.04 -4.44 -3.98
CA ASP A 74 -15.15 -4.29 -2.83
C ASP A 74 -14.22 -3.09 -3.04
N LEU A 75 -14.29 -2.14 -2.12
CA LEU A 75 -13.54 -0.90 -2.13
C LEU A 75 -12.60 -0.86 -0.93
N ALA A 76 -11.37 -0.43 -1.17
CA ALA A 76 -10.46 0.00 -0.13
C ALA A 76 -10.40 1.52 -0.12
N MET A 77 -10.63 2.11 1.06
CA MET A 77 -10.30 3.51 1.31
C MET A 77 -8.84 3.56 1.74
N VAL A 78 -8.03 4.33 1.04
CA VAL A 78 -6.59 4.38 1.26
C VAL A 78 -6.08 5.81 1.37
N GLN A 79 -4.87 5.96 1.88
CA GLN A 79 -4.08 7.18 1.70
C GLN A 79 -2.90 6.89 0.80
N LEU A 80 -2.80 7.64 -0.29
CA LEU A 80 -1.76 7.44 -1.28
C LEU A 80 -0.38 7.80 -0.71
N MET A 81 0.61 7.02 -1.11
CA MET A 81 2.01 7.25 -0.80
C MET A 81 2.68 7.70 -2.09
N LYS A 82 3.23 8.91 -2.12
CA LYS A 82 3.95 9.41 -3.31
C LYS A 82 5.44 9.32 -3.09
N GLN A 83 6.18 8.92 -4.11
CA GLN A 83 7.64 8.89 -4.00
C GLN A 83 8.18 10.29 -3.67
N SER A 84 8.93 10.39 -2.58
CA SER A 84 9.45 11.63 -2.06
C SER A 84 10.69 12.06 -2.85
N LYS A 85 10.83 13.38 -3.02
CA LYS A 85 12.08 14.01 -3.50
C LYS A 85 13.13 14.15 -2.39
N TRP A 86 12.71 14.02 -1.12
CA TRP A 86 13.64 14.02 -0.01
C TRP A 86 14.56 12.80 -0.08
N ARG A 87 15.80 12.98 0.34
CA ARG A 87 16.82 11.93 0.38
C ARG A 87 17.48 11.91 1.75
N PRO A 88 17.70 10.72 2.34
CA PRO A 88 18.48 10.62 3.55
C PRO A 88 19.94 11.00 3.27
N ARG A 89 20.66 11.41 4.32
CA ARG A 89 22.08 11.75 4.22
C ARG A 89 22.93 10.56 3.73
N ASN A 90 22.59 9.35 4.16
CA ASN A 90 23.22 8.11 3.73
C ASN A 90 22.21 7.36 2.87
N THR A 91 22.34 7.47 1.56
CA THR A 91 21.56 6.69 0.60
C THR A 91 22.25 5.35 0.34
N TRP A 92 21.45 4.34 0.03
CA TRP A 92 21.91 3.06 -0.50
C TRP A 92 21.11 2.76 -1.78
N ASP A 93 21.62 1.85 -2.60
CA ASP A 93 20.93 1.45 -3.82
C ASP A 93 19.56 0.83 -3.48
N GLY A 94 18.52 1.25 -4.20
CA GLY A 94 17.14 0.84 -3.90
C GLY A 94 16.48 1.59 -2.74
N CYS A 95 17.12 2.61 -2.14
CA CYS A 95 16.51 3.42 -1.10
C CYS A 95 15.31 4.24 -1.64
N LEU A 96 14.10 3.71 -1.43
CA LEU A 96 12.85 4.36 -1.81
C LEU A 96 12.19 5.01 -0.58
N VAL A 97 11.91 6.31 -0.70
CA VAL A 97 11.22 7.09 0.34
C VAL A 97 9.90 7.57 -0.23
N PHE A 98 8.84 7.44 0.55
CA PHE A 98 7.50 7.89 0.21
C PHE A 98 6.99 8.93 1.21
N ASP A 99 6.17 9.85 0.73
CA ASP A 99 5.41 10.82 1.52
C ASP A 99 3.95 10.35 1.60
N GLU A 100 3.44 10.18 2.82
CA GLU A 100 2.04 9.81 3.07
C GLU A 100 1.13 11.03 2.93
N HIS A 101 0.32 11.03 1.88
CA HIS A 101 -0.68 12.09 1.67
C HIS A 101 -1.77 12.03 2.74
N ARG A 102 -2.30 13.21 3.09
CA ARG A 102 -3.40 13.33 4.05
C ARG A 102 -4.75 12.95 3.43
N ASP A 103 -4.90 13.23 2.14
CA ASP A 103 -6.13 12.96 1.40
C ASP A 103 -6.36 11.46 1.26
N VAL A 104 -7.64 11.10 1.32
CA VAL A 104 -8.07 9.72 1.13
C VAL A 104 -8.57 9.52 -0.29
N ASP A 105 -8.26 8.36 -0.84
CA ASP A 105 -8.72 7.89 -2.14
C ASP A 105 -9.41 6.53 -2.00
N PHE A 106 -10.10 6.13 -3.05
CA PHE A 106 -10.76 4.82 -3.14
C PHE A 106 -10.14 4.02 -4.28
N LEU A 107 -9.87 2.75 -4.01
CA LEU A 107 -9.44 1.77 -5.01
C LEU A 107 -10.33 0.54 -4.95
N LEU A 108 -10.54 -0.11 -6.10
CA LEU A 108 -11.17 -1.42 -6.13
C LEU A 108 -10.16 -2.42 -5.57
N VAL A 109 -10.62 -3.29 -4.67
CA VAL A 109 -9.76 -4.29 -4.02
C VAL A 109 -9.07 -5.21 -5.06
N GLU A 110 -9.69 -5.41 -6.23
CA GLU A 110 -9.10 -6.18 -7.34
C GLU A 110 -7.81 -5.58 -7.92
N HIS A 111 -7.57 -4.27 -7.73
CA HIS A 111 -6.31 -3.63 -8.13
C HIS A 111 -5.22 -3.76 -7.07
N VAL A 112 -5.49 -4.32 -5.89
CA VAL A 112 -4.45 -4.54 -4.89
C VAL A 112 -3.58 -5.72 -5.33
N ILE A 113 -2.29 -5.45 -5.49
CA ILE A 113 -1.32 -6.46 -5.94
C ILE A 113 -0.83 -7.27 -4.75
N ARG A 114 -0.35 -6.61 -3.68
CA ARG A 114 0.16 -7.26 -2.47
C ARG A 114 0.34 -6.29 -1.31
N GLY A 115 0.72 -6.81 -0.14
CA GLY A 115 1.12 -6.00 1.01
C GLY A 115 2.49 -5.35 0.84
N ALA A 116 2.71 -4.23 1.53
CA ALA A 116 3.99 -3.55 1.59
C ALA A 116 4.33 -3.09 3.01
N LEU A 117 5.62 -3.16 3.35
CA LEU A 117 6.12 -2.67 4.62
C LEU A 117 6.75 -1.28 4.43
N LEU A 118 6.11 -0.26 4.99
CA LEU A 118 6.62 1.10 5.02
C LEU A 118 6.98 1.51 6.46
N ALA A 119 8.26 1.72 6.71
CA ALA A 119 8.78 2.11 8.02
C ALA A 119 8.89 3.63 8.13
N PRO A 120 8.41 4.27 9.21
CA PRO A 120 8.49 5.72 9.35
C PRO A 120 9.93 6.21 9.41
N VAL A 121 10.23 7.27 8.66
CA VAL A 121 11.48 8.01 8.80
C VAL A 121 11.45 8.73 10.15
N ARG A 122 12.52 8.60 10.95
CA ARG A 122 12.62 9.36 12.20
C ARG A 122 12.55 10.86 11.90
N PRO A 123 11.74 11.62 12.64
CA PRO A 123 11.70 13.07 12.50
C PRO A 123 13.10 13.66 12.71
N THR A 124 13.57 14.42 11.73
CA THR A 124 14.76 15.27 11.82
C THR A 124 14.35 16.69 11.44
N PRO A 125 15.14 17.73 11.75
CA PRO A 125 14.81 19.11 11.35
C PRO A 125 14.60 19.28 9.84
N THR A 126 15.16 18.37 9.03
CA THR A 126 15.08 18.39 7.57
C THR A 126 14.11 17.35 6.99
N ALA A 127 13.54 16.45 7.80
CA ALA A 127 12.61 15.42 7.35
C ALA A 127 11.16 15.80 7.67
N HIS A 128 10.27 15.61 6.70
CA HIS A 128 8.84 15.80 6.89
C HIS A 128 8.25 14.69 7.78
N PRO A 129 7.21 14.98 8.58
CA PRO A 129 6.65 14.03 9.56
C PRO A 129 5.94 12.82 8.94
N HIS A 130 5.75 12.80 7.62
CA HIS A 130 4.97 11.79 6.90
C HIS A 130 5.83 10.95 5.94
N LEU A 131 7.16 11.02 6.10
CA LEU A 131 8.08 10.24 5.27
C LEU A 131 8.21 8.80 5.78
N HIS A 132 8.28 7.86 4.84
CA HIS A 132 8.44 6.45 5.11
C HIS A 132 9.45 5.82 4.16
N TYR A 133 10.29 4.92 4.67
CA TYR A 133 11.11 4.03 3.84
C TYR A 133 10.28 2.84 3.42
N LEU A 134 10.30 2.50 2.13
CA LEU A 134 9.85 1.18 1.69
C LEU A 134 10.92 0.15 2.09
N VAL A 135 10.50 -0.92 2.76
CA VAL A 135 11.38 -2.01 3.17
C VAL A 135 11.21 -3.15 2.17
N ASP A 136 12.20 -3.33 1.32
CA ASP A 136 12.20 -4.28 0.21
C ASP A 136 12.87 -5.63 0.55
N VAL A 137 13.58 -5.69 1.66
CA VAL A 137 14.28 -6.90 2.15
C VAL A 137 13.41 -7.85 2.97
N VAL A 138 12.09 -7.64 3.02
CA VAL A 138 11.18 -8.51 3.78
C VAL A 138 11.09 -9.90 3.15
N ASP A 139 11.11 -9.96 1.82
CA ASP A 139 11.10 -11.18 1.02
C ASP A 139 11.77 -10.92 -0.35
N GLY A 140 12.11 -11.99 -1.08
CA GLY A 140 12.76 -11.89 -2.39
C GLY A 140 11.88 -11.26 -3.47
N ASP A 141 10.55 -11.42 -3.36
CA ASP A 141 9.59 -10.87 -4.32
C ASP A 141 9.53 -9.33 -4.26
N MET A 142 9.52 -8.74 -3.07
CA MET A 142 9.38 -7.28 -2.89
C MET A 142 10.56 -6.54 -3.51
N PHE A 143 11.77 -7.03 -3.30
CA PHE A 143 12.98 -6.52 -3.92
C PHE A 143 12.87 -6.50 -5.46
N LEU A 144 12.43 -7.61 -6.07
CA LEU A 144 12.23 -7.70 -7.52
C LEU A 144 11.14 -6.74 -8.04
N ARG A 145 10.09 -6.49 -7.25
CA ARG A 145 9.07 -5.48 -7.59
C ARG A 145 9.62 -4.06 -7.57
N CYS A 146 10.45 -3.75 -6.57
CA CYS A 146 11.07 -2.44 -6.45
C CYS A 146 12.06 -2.17 -7.59
N LEU A 147 12.90 -3.14 -7.94
CA LEU A 147 13.88 -3.00 -9.04
C LEU A 147 13.23 -2.67 -10.39
N ASN A 148 12.17 -3.39 -10.75
CA ASN A 148 11.48 -3.17 -12.02
C ASN A 148 10.87 -1.77 -12.14
N SER A 149 10.63 -1.11 -11.00
CA SER A 149 10.06 0.23 -10.93
C SER A 149 11.14 1.31 -11.05
N VAL A 150 12.34 1.04 -10.54
CA VAL A 150 13.50 1.97 -10.63
C VAL A 150 14.08 2.02 -12.04
N ALA A 151 13.98 0.93 -12.82
CA ALA A 151 14.47 0.89 -14.21
C ALA A 151 13.83 1.94 -15.15
N HIS A 152 12.64 2.45 -14.80
CA HIS A 152 11.96 3.52 -15.56
C HIS A 152 12.37 4.94 -15.15
N VAL A 153 13.12 5.11 -14.06
CA VAL A 153 13.55 6.43 -13.55
C VAL A 153 14.99 6.78 -13.99
N CYS A 154 15.73 5.82 -14.54
CA CYS A 154 17.12 5.98 -14.95
C CYS A 154 17.36 6.09 -16.48
N ASN A 155 16.34 6.42 -17.28
CA ASN A 155 16.49 6.79 -18.70
C ASN A 155 16.11 8.26 -18.93
#